data_AF-A0A8X6FAP2-F1
#
_entry.id   AF-A0A8X6FAP2-F1
#
_cell.length_a   1.000
_cell.length_b   1.000
_cell.length_c   1.000
_cell.angle_alpha   90.00
_cell.angle_beta   90.00
_cell.angle_gamma   90.00
#
_symmetry.space_group_name_H-M   'P 1'
#
loop_
_entity.id
_entity.type
_entity.pdbx_description
1 polymer ?
#
loop_
_entity_poly.entity_id
_entity_poly.type
_entity_poly.pdbx_seq_one_letter_code
_entity_poly.pdbx_strand_id
1 'polypeptide(L)'
;MIPSKPFQPKFDGSNCYSRCYMSLFTDLGRYHKDQDINIRFSEYKDGYTLFALDLTPDLSADGMHESISRNGNLTIDLKFSKALPETVNLIVFSEYRNVIEIDKNRSIFTDY
;
A
#
# COMPACT_ATOMS: atom_id res chain seq x y z
N MET A 1 -1.34 -7.18 -1.27
CA MET A 1 -0.61 -8.47 -1.33
C MET A 1 0.89 -8.25 -1.27
N ILE A 2 1.61 -9.01 -0.43
CA ILE A 2 3.08 -9.02 -0.46
C ILE A 2 3.56 -9.72 -1.74
N PRO A 3 4.32 -9.05 -2.63
CA PRO A 3 4.68 -9.62 -3.91
C PRO A 3 5.66 -10.79 -3.76
N SER A 4 5.32 -11.96 -4.31
CA SER A 4 6.19 -13.16 -4.28
C SER A 4 7.53 -12.96 -4.99
N LYS A 5 7.56 -12.09 -6.00
CA LYS A 5 8.77 -11.59 -6.65
C LYS A 5 8.92 -10.10 -6.33
N PRO A 6 10.05 -9.66 -5.75
CA PRO A 6 10.29 -8.26 -5.46
C PRO A 6 10.05 -7.38 -6.69
N PHE A 7 9.56 -6.16 -6.46
CA PHE A 7 9.43 -5.18 -7.53
C PHE A 7 10.81 -4.71 -7.98
N GLN A 8 11.02 -4.66 -9.30
CA GLN A 8 12.25 -4.17 -9.92
C GLN A 8 11.90 -3.18 -11.04
N PRO A 9 11.20 -2.06 -10.72
CA PRO A 9 10.83 -1.09 -11.74
C PRO A 9 12.08 -0.45 -12.36
N LYS A 10 12.04 -0.24 -13.66
CA LYS A 10 13.02 0.60 -14.37
C LYS A 10 12.31 1.85 -14.86
N PHE A 11 12.63 2.97 -14.21
CA PHE A 11 12.11 4.29 -14.55
C PHE A 11 12.94 5.00 -15.64
N ASP A 12 13.93 4.31 -16.20
CA ASP A 12 14.69 4.78 -17.36
C ASP A 12 13.86 4.71 -18.65
N GLY A 13 14.51 4.94 -19.80
CA GLY A 13 13.85 4.92 -21.12
C GLY A 13 13.12 3.61 -21.47
N SER A 14 13.35 2.51 -20.74
CA SER A 14 12.63 1.25 -20.93
C SER A 14 11.19 1.27 -20.39
N ASN A 15 10.83 2.23 -19.53
CA ASN A 15 9.53 2.37 -18.89
C ASN A 15 8.96 1.05 -18.31
N CYS A 16 9.82 0.18 -17.78
CA CYS A 16 9.44 -1.13 -17.24
C CYS A 16 8.96 -1.00 -15.79
N TYR A 17 7.77 -0.43 -15.58
CA TYR A 17 7.16 -0.26 -14.25
C TYR A 17 5.65 -0.54 -14.22
N SER A 18 5.08 -1.10 -15.29
CA SER A 18 3.65 -1.45 -15.41
C SER A 18 3.14 -2.33 -14.28
N ARG A 19 3.92 -3.33 -13.85
CA ARG A 19 3.54 -4.19 -12.72
C ARG A 19 3.37 -3.39 -11.42
N CYS A 20 4.25 -2.43 -11.15
CA CYS A 20 4.17 -1.63 -9.92
C CYS A 20 2.96 -0.69 -9.97
N TYR A 21 2.78 -0.01 -11.11
CA TYR A 21 1.63 0.86 -11.33
C TYR A 21 0.31 0.09 -11.21
N MET A 22 0.20 -1.09 -11.82
CA MET A 22 -1.02 -1.91 -11.72
C MET A 22 -1.26 -2.42 -10.30
N SER A 23 -0.19 -2.76 -9.56
CA SER A 23 -0.30 -3.18 -8.15
C SER A 23 -1.00 -2.12 -7.30
N LEU A 24 -0.76 -0.83 -7.59
CA LEU A 24 -1.39 0.26 -6.86
C LEU A 24 -2.92 0.22 -6.97
N PHE A 25 -3.47 -0.10 -8.15
CA PHE A 25 -4.92 -0.26 -8.33
C PHE A 25 -5.45 -1.48 -7.60
N THR A 26 -4.73 -2.60 -7.64
CA THR A 26 -5.19 -3.83 -6.98
C THR A 26 -5.13 -3.71 -5.46
N ASP A 27 -4.03 -3.18 -4.91
CA ASP A 27 -3.80 -3.10 -3.47
C ASP A 27 -4.58 -1.95 -2.80
N LEU A 28 -4.98 -0.92 -3.56
CA LEU A 28 -5.93 0.10 -3.09
C LEU A 28 -7.40 -0.27 -3.33
N GLY A 29 -7.66 -1.47 -3.87
CA GLY A 29 -9.03 -1.90 -4.12
C GLY A 29 -9.76 -1.10 -5.20
N ARG A 30 -9.02 -0.46 -6.12
CA ARG A 30 -9.56 0.37 -7.22
C ARG A 30 -9.62 -0.38 -8.54
N TYR A 31 -8.97 -1.52 -8.63
CA TYR A 31 -8.99 -2.36 -9.83
C TYR A 31 -10.42 -2.79 -10.17
N HIS A 32 -10.83 -2.61 -11.43
CA HIS A 32 -12.21 -2.82 -11.91
C HIS A 32 -13.30 -1.96 -11.25
N LYS A 33 -12.93 -0.90 -10.53
CA LYS A 33 -13.88 0.11 -10.05
C LYS A 33 -13.73 1.37 -10.88
N ASP A 34 -14.80 2.12 -11.06
CA ASP A 34 -14.79 3.43 -11.71
C ASP A 34 -14.23 4.50 -10.75
N GLN A 35 -13.01 4.26 -10.28
CA GLN A 35 -12.33 5.06 -9.27
C GLN A 35 -10.87 5.22 -9.67
N ASP A 36 -10.46 6.47 -9.85
CA ASP A 36 -9.09 6.83 -10.21
C ASP A 36 -8.23 7.04 -8.95
N ILE A 37 -6.92 6.82 -9.09
CA ILE A 37 -5.90 7.17 -8.10
C ILE A 37 -5.26 8.53 -8.40
N ASN A 38 -5.67 9.20 -9.49
CA ASN A 38 -5.20 10.51 -9.93
C ASN A 38 -3.68 10.57 -10.18
N ILE A 39 -3.11 9.46 -10.67
CA ILE A 39 -1.72 9.34 -11.09
C ILE A 39 -1.74 8.65 -12.45
N ARG A 40 -1.29 9.33 -13.51
CA ARG A 40 -1.19 8.71 -14.83
C ARG A 40 0.00 7.76 -14.88
N PHE A 41 -0.08 6.79 -15.80
CA PHE A 41 1.03 5.86 -16.05
C PHE A 41 2.34 6.58 -16.40
N SER A 42 2.29 7.70 -17.13
CA SER A 42 3.49 8.50 -17.43
C SER A 42 4.04 9.23 -16.20
N GLU A 43 3.17 9.72 -15.31
CA GLU A 43 3.54 10.49 -14.11
C GLU A 43 4.13 9.60 -13.02
N TYR A 44 3.74 8.32 -12.97
CA TYR A 44 4.18 7.38 -11.94
C TYR A 44 5.71 7.32 -11.79
N LYS A 45 6.45 7.37 -12.89
CA LYS A 45 7.92 7.35 -12.87
C LYS A 45 8.56 8.72 -12.56
N ASP A 46 7.80 9.79 -12.69
CA ASP A 46 8.27 11.18 -12.63
C ASP A 46 7.93 11.81 -11.26
N GLY A 47 8.20 11.08 -10.17
CA GLY A 47 8.02 11.54 -8.79
C GLY A 47 6.72 11.13 -8.12
N TYR A 48 5.79 10.48 -8.84
CA TYR A 48 4.51 9.99 -8.28
C TYR A 48 4.53 8.47 -8.00
N THR A 49 5.71 7.92 -7.69
CA THR A 49 5.85 6.48 -7.42
C THR A 49 5.32 6.18 -6.01
N LEU A 50 4.19 5.46 -5.95
CA LEU A 50 3.62 4.95 -4.70
C LEU A 50 3.52 3.43 -4.74
N PHE A 51 3.82 2.79 -3.62
CA PHE A 51 3.57 1.37 -3.41
C PHE A 51 2.48 1.23 -2.35
N ALA A 52 1.40 0.55 -2.69
CA ALA A 52 0.38 0.12 -1.74
C ALA A 52 0.55 -1.37 -1.45
N LEU A 53 0.24 -1.77 -0.22
CA LEU A 53 0.25 -3.16 0.20
C LEU A 53 -1.01 -3.41 1.00
N ASP A 54 -1.95 -4.16 0.42
CA ASP A 54 -3.01 -4.75 1.23
C ASP A 54 -2.40 -5.88 2.09
N LEU A 55 -2.39 -5.64 3.41
CA LEU A 55 -1.89 -6.56 4.43
C LEU A 55 -3.00 -7.36 5.11
N THR A 56 -4.27 -7.19 4.70
CA THR A 56 -5.35 -8.04 5.18
C THR A 56 -5.15 -9.47 4.70
N PRO A 57 -5.41 -10.49 5.53
CA PRO A 57 -5.20 -11.90 5.18
C PRO A 57 -5.96 -12.36 3.93
N ASP A 58 -7.08 -11.71 3.63
CA ASP A 58 -8.02 -12.03 2.56
C ASP A 58 -8.01 -11.01 1.41
N LEU A 59 -7.10 -10.02 1.45
CA LEU A 59 -6.97 -8.95 0.44
C LEU A 59 -8.26 -8.16 0.25
N SER A 60 -8.94 -7.87 1.36
CA SER A 60 -10.22 -7.18 1.40
C SER A 60 -10.14 -5.84 2.15
N ALA A 61 -8.99 -5.14 2.09
CA ALA A 61 -8.83 -3.85 2.77
C ALA A 61 -9.93 -2.83 2.42
N ASP A 62 -10.47 -2.86 1.19
CA ASP A 62 -11.60 -2.01 0.78
C ASP A 62 -12.99 -2.60 1.08
N GLY A 63 -13.06 -3.89 1.42
CA GLY A 63 -14.30 -4.65 1.56
C GLY A 63 -14.98 -4.44 2.91
N MET A 64 -16.20 -4.98 3.06
CA MET A 64 -16.95 -4.89 4.31
C MET A 64 -16.62 -6.02 5.30
N HIS A 65 -15.74 -6.94 4.91
CA HIS A 65 -15.33 -8.05 5.75
C HIS A 65 -14.26 -7.59 6.73
N GLU A 66 -14.43 -7.95 8.00
CA GLU A 66 -13.44 -7.72 9.05
C GLU A 66 -12.64 -9.00 9.24
N SER A 67 -11.35 -8.93 8.90
CA SER A 67 -10.41 -10.00 9.24
C SER A 67 -9.91 -9.81 10.67
N ILE A 68 -9.57 -10.92 11.33
CA ILE A 68 -9.02 -10.87 12.69
C ILE A 68 -7.70 -10.09 12.66
N SER A 69 -7.60 -9.04 13.47
CA SER A 69 -6.39 -8.24 13.65
C SER A 69 -5.22 -9.13 14.07
N ARG A 70 -4.07 -8.95 13.41
CA ARG A 70 -2.83 -9.67 13.71
C ARG A 70 -1.70 -8.68 13.93
N ASN A 71 -0.95 -8.90 15.00
CA ASN A 71 0.26 -8.13 15.26
C ASN A 71 1.47 -8.83 14.65
N GLY A 72 2.39 -8.04 14.11
CA GLY A 72 3.61 -8.54 13.49
C GLY A 72 4.58 -7.40 13.19
N ASN A 73 5.79 -7.78 12.79
CA ASN A 73 6.81 -6.83 12.36
C ASN A 73 6.81 -6.73 10.83
N LEU A 74 6.93 -5.50 10.33
CA LEU A 74 7.11 -5.21 8.91
C LEU A 74 8.54 -4.73 8.67
N THR A 75 9.24 -5.38 7.74
CA THR A 75 10.55 -4.93 7.26
C THR A 75 10.42 -4.53 5.79
N ILE A 76 10.95 -3.36 5.44
CA ILE A 76 10.95 -2.85 4.07
C ILE A 76 12.39 -2.78 3.58
N ASP A 77 12.73 -3.64 2.63
CA ASP A 77 14.03 -3.64 1.97
C ASP A 77 13.94 -2.92 0.62
N LEU A 78 14.76 -1.87 0.46
CA LEU A 78 14.82 -1.06 -0.74
C LEU A 78 16.26 -0.97 -1.25
N LYS A 79 16.43 -1.01 -2.57
CA LYS A 79 17.72 -0.86 -3.23
C LYS A 79 17.60 0.07 -4.42
N PHE A 80 18.43 1.11 -4.42
CA PHE A 80 18.58 1.99 -5.58
C PHE A 80 19.58 1.39 -6.56
N SER A 81 19.28 1.47 -7.85
CA SER A 81 20.15 0.96 -8.92
C SER A 81 21.43 1.78 -9.10
N LYS A 82 21.41 3.03 -8.63
CA LYS A 82 22.54 3.98 -8.63
C LYS A 82 22.64 4.62 -7.25
N ALA A 83 23.81 5.16 -6.93
CA ALA A 83 23.98 5.98 -5.74
C ALA A 83 23.05 7.21 -5.83
N LEU A 84 22.39 7.54 -4.72
CA LEU A 84 21.53 8.71 -4.66
C LEU A 84 22.40 9.98 -4.64
N PRO A 85 22.06 10.99 -5.45
CA PRO A 85 22.81 12.25 -5.45
C PRO A 85 22.58 13.07 -4.17
N GLU A 86 21.48 12.81 -3.46
CA GLU A 86 21.04 13.51 -2.27
C GLU A 86 20.34 12.56 -1.29
N THR A 87 20.18 12.99 -0.04
CA THR A 87 19.40 12.25 0.95
C THR A 87 17.92 12.26 0.60
N VAL A 88 17.28 11.10 0.66
CA VAL A 88 15.84 10.96 0.42
C VAL A 88 15.14 10.49 1.69
N ASN A 89 13.88 10.89 1.85
CA ASN A 89 13.02 10.41 2.92
C ASN A 89 12.06 9.35 2.39
N LEU A 90 11.93 8.25 3.11
CA LEU A 90 10.85 7.28 2.89
C LEU A 90 9.68 7.63 3.81
N ILE A 91 8.54 7.96 3.23
CA ILE A 91 7.30 8.17 3.98
C ILE A 91 6.52 6.86 3.94
N VAL A 92 6.15 6.36 5.11
CA VAL A 92 5.31 5.18 5.27
C VAL A 92 4.01 5.61 5.94
N PHE A 93 2.90 5.24 5.33
CA PHE A 93 1.55 5.51 5.84
C PHE A 93 0.80 4.19 5.96
N SER A 94 0.11 3.99 7.08
CA SER A 94 -0.76 2.84 7.30
C SER A 94 -2.17 3.29 7.64
N GLU A 95 -3.14 2.66 6.98
CA GLU A 95 -4.56 2.74 7.30
C GLU A 95 -5.00 1.38 7.80
N TYR A 96 -5.74 1.35 8.91
CA TYR A 96 -6.27 0.15 9.51
C TYR A 96 -7.55 0.48 10.28
N ARG A 97 -8.36 -0.55 10.52
CA ARG A 97 -9.62 -0.42 11.25
C ARG A 97 -9.36 -0.61 12.74
N ASN A 98 -9.96 0.25 13.55
CA ASN A 98 -9.95 0.18 15.00
C ASN A 98 -11.37 -0.12 15.49
N VAL A 99 -11.49 -0.88 16.57
CA VAL A 99 -12.77 -1.24 17.18
C VAL A 99 -13.06 -0.36 18.39
N ILE A 100 -14.25 0.25 18.41
CA ILE A 100 -14.81 0.91 19.59
C ILE A 100 -15.95 0.04 20.10
N GLU A 101 -15.78 -0.55 21.28
CA GLU A 101 -16.81 -1.35 21.94
C GLU A 101 -17.53 -0.49 23.00
N ILE A 102 -18.86 -0.53 22.97
CA ILE A 102 -19.71 0.15 23.96
C ILE A 102 -20.56 -0.90 24.66
N ASP A 103 -20.36 -1.06 25.96
CA ASP A 103 -21.14 -2.01 26.74
C ASP A 103 -22.53 -1.45 27.13
N LYS A 104 -23.35 -2.30 27.75
CA LYS A 104 -24.69 -1.92 28.23
C LYS A 104 -24.67 -0.77 29.26
N ASN A 105 -23.56 -0.61 29.98
CA ASN A 105 -23.36 0.44 30.97
C ASN A 105 -22.79 1.73 30.36
N ARG A 106 -22.62 1.78 29.03
CA ARG A 106 -21.98 2.87 28.27
C ARG A 106 -20.50 3.05 28.57
N SER A 107 -19.84 2.02 29.09
CA SER A 107 -18.38 1.98 29.13
C SER A 107 -17.86 1.88 27.70
N ILE A 108 -16.80 2.63 27.41
CA ILE A 108 -16.18 2.68 26.08
C ILE A 108 -14.82 1.98 26.16
N PHE A 109 -14.59 1.02 25.27
CA PHE A 109 -13.33 0.31 25.13
C PHE A 109 -12.78 0.53 23.71
N THR A 110 -11.48 0.79 23.62
CA THR A 110 -10.75 1.00 22.36
C THR A 110 -9.56 0.04 22.29
N ASP A 111 -9.14 -0.29 21.07
CA ASP A 111 -8.02 -1.20 20.80
C ASP A 111 -6.70 -0.49 20.42
N TYR A 112 -6.62 0.84 20.63
CA TYR A 112 -5.45 1.69 20.41
C TYR A 112 -5.08 2.51 21.65
#